data_AF-R8BMH3-F1
#
_entry.id   AF-R8BMH3-F1
#
_cell.length_a   1.000
_cell.length_b   1.000
_cell.length_c   1.000
_cell.angle_alpha   90.00
_cell.angle_beta   90.00
_cell.angle_gamma   90.00
#
_symmetry.space_group_name_H-M   'P 1'
#
loop_
_entity.id
_entity.type
_entity.pdbx_description
1 polymer ?
#
loop_
_entity_poly.entity_id
_entity_poly.type
_entity_poly.pdbx_seq_one_letter_code
_entity_poly.pdbx_strand_id
1 'polypeptide(L)'
;MGSIVKGELHTLSVPTSNAGLYLEPVSWDPTPAQIGCLQNGQNPEQSPWDNLPSAAATRVVGGMGAHWTCCTPRPHGSEKSDLFTEEEWNKLYDEAETLFNTNDTSFDKSIRQQLVKHVLVDAYKKDNREIKSMPLACQRSEINKDYVEWSCSATILGDLADPNYSGPNFEIQPNTQCMGLLRDVNTNPPEIIGAVVKDLLKGGKRLITAKKYVVCAGAVLTPGIMAASGFTRHDLPALGRYMTEQSMAFCQIVLKRSLVDNVINDPYDLGWREIVEKHHQHHPSDPLPFPFKDTDPQCYFPFSNANPWHTQIHRDAFGYGEVPQTVDQRLVVDFRWFTYAEPKETNSVDFSEKITDEFDMPQPTFHFRPSDDDANRCERMITDMVEVARNLGGFLPGAEPKYLAPGSALHICGTYRAGKSIKDSVVDRTGKVWDCSNLVLGGCGVIPQGLACNPTLTAACFAIVAANQIVAEIGGQ
;
A
#
# COMPACT_ATOMS: atom_id res chain seq x y z
N MET A 1 2.37 -17.29 5.92
CA MET A 1 2.94 -15.95 5.73
C MET A 1 2.21 -14.85 6.52
N GLY A 2 0.92 -14.99 6.85
CA GLY A 2 0.17 -13.92 7.53
C GLY A 2 0.69 -13.45 8.90
N SER A 3 1.44 -14.28 9.65
CA SER A 3 1.97 -13.87 10.95
C SER A 3 3.12 -12.85 10.87
N ILE A 4 3.88 -12.81 9.78
CA ILE A 4 5.00 -11.86 9.61
C ILE A 4 4.45 -10.48 9.28
N VAL A 5 3.54 -10.39 8.30
CA VAL A 5 2.90 -9.12 7.91
C VAL A 5 2.21 -8.45 9.09
N LYS A 6 1.48 -9.22 9.91
CA LYS A 6 0.82 -8.71 11.12
C LYS A 6 1.82 -8.27 12.20
N GLY A 7 2.97 -8.93 12.30
CA GLY A 7 4.02 -8.58 13.27
C GLY A 7 4.76 -7.27 12.93
N GLU A 8 4.83 -6.91 11.65
CA GLU A 8 5.58 -5.74 11.15
C GLU A 8 4.73 -4.47 10.99
N LEU A 9 3.42 -4.54 11.26
CA LEU A 9 2.49 -3.41 11.13
C LEU A 9 2.18 -2.82 12.51
N HIS A 10 2.61 -1.57 12.73
CA HIS A 10 2.35 -0.82 13.96
C HIS A 10 1.26 0.23 13.71
N THR A 11 0.15 0.14 14.44
CA THR A 11 -0.97 1.10 14.33
C THR A 11 -0.51 2.52 14.62
N LEU A 12 -0.96 3.48 13.82
CA LEU A 12 -0.49 4.87 13.90
C LEU A 12 -1.23 5.71 14.94
N SER A 13 -2.55 5.51 15.13
CA SER A 13 -3.36 6.30 16.07
C SER A 13 -4.56 5.52 16.60
N VAL A 14 -4.57 5.25 17.90
CA VAL A 14 -5.63 4.47 18.58
C VAL A 14 -6.36 5.34 19.61
N PRO A 15 -7.67 5.56 19.51
CA PRO A 15 -8.41 6.43 20.43
C PRO A 15 -8.57 5.82 21.84
N THR A 16 -8.81 6.67 22.85
CA THR A 16 -8.97 6.28 24.27
C THR A 16 -10.38 5.83 24.68
N SER A 17 -11.38 5.95 23.82
CA SER A 17 -12.81 5.91 24.19
C SER A 17 -13.48 4.52 24.20
N ASN A 18 -12.73 3.43 24.08
CA ASN A 18 -13.32 2.09 24.11
C ASN A 18 -13.62 1.64 25.54
N ALA A 19 -14.84 1.15 25.78
CA ALA A 19 -15.19 0.53 27.06
C ALA A 19 -14.23 -0.65 27.34
N GLY A 20 -13.54 -0.60 28.48
CA GLY A 20 -12.58 -1.63 28.88
C GLY A 20 -13.23 -3.00 29.04
N LEU A 21 -12.43 -4.05 28.91
CA LEU A 21 -12.82 -5.40 29.33
C LEU A 21 -12.99 -5.39 30.86
N TYR A 22 -14.06 -6.01 31.36
CA TYR A 22 -14.20 -6.25 32.80
C TYR A 22 -13.11 -7.23 33.23
N LEU A 23 -12.07 -6.72 33.90
CA LEU A 23 -11.03 -7.56 34.46
C LEU A 23 -11.59 -8.34 35.66
N GLU A 24 -10.95 -9.45 36.01
CA GLU A 24 -11.31 -10.18 37.23
C GLU A 24 -11.27 -9.22 38.43
N PRO A 25 -12.25 -9.23 39.35
CA PRO A 25 -12.36 -8.20 40.40
C PRO A 25 -11.15 -8.04 41.35
N VAL A 26 -10.22 -9.00 41.36
CA VAL A 26 -8.95 -8.93 42.11
C VAL A 26 -7.86 -8.15 41.35
N SER A 27 -8.01 -8.00 40.05
CA SER A 27 -7.07 -7.26 39.20
C SER A 27 -7.21 -5.77 39.44
N TRP A 28 -6.09 -5.06 39.34
CA TRP A 28 -6.13 -3.59 39.29
C TRP A 28 -6.84 -3.17 38.00
N ASP A 29 -7.93 -2.41 38.15
CA ASP A 29 -8.72 -1.86 37.05
C ASP A 29 -8.93 -0.35 37.33
N PRO A 30 -8.68 0.55 36.36
CA PRO A 30 -8.91 1.98 36.56
C PRO A 30 -10.38 2.26 36.88
N THR A 31 -10.60 3.12 37.87
CA THR A 31 -11.97 3.57 38.20
C THR A 31 -12.60 4.33 37.03
N PRO A 32 -13.94 4.44 36.96
CA PRO A 32 -14.61 5.26 35.93
C PRO A 32 -14.11 6.70 35.80
N ALA A 33 -13.62 7.30 36.90
CA ALA A 33 -12.99 8.62 36.89
C ALA A 33 -11.58 8.63 36.27
N GLN A 34 -10.96 7.46 36.14
CA GLN A 34 -9.66 7.20 35.54
C GLN A 34 -9.77 6.60 34.14
N ILE A 35 -10.97 6.33 33.59
CA ILE A 35 -11.17 5.75 32.23
C ILE A 35 -10.68 6.69 31.10
N GLY A 36 -10.29 7.93 31.42
CA GLY A 36 -9.48 8.79 30.54
C GLY A 36 -7.96 8.56 30.62
N CYS A 37 -7.48 7.52 31.31
CA CYS A 37 -6.06 7.23 31.40
C CYS A 37 -5.55 6.71 30.05
N LEU A 38 -4.44 7.28 29.59
CA LEU A 38 -3.70 6.79 28.44
C LEU A 38 -3.27 5.35 28.72
N GLN A 39 -3.90 4.38 28.05
CA GLN A 39 -3.51 2.98 28.14
C GLN A 39 -2.80 2.56 26.86
N ASN A 40 -1.77 1.72 26.98
CA ASN A 40 -1.19 0.99 25.85
C ASN A 40 -0.82 1.87 24.63
N GLY A 41 -0.32 3.09 24.83
CA GLY A 41 0.07 3.99 23.74
C GLY A 41 -1.10 4.62 22.97
N GLN A 42 -2.30 4.68 23.55
CA GLN A 42 -3.44 5.37 22.94
C GLN A 42 -3.19 6.87 22.74
N ASN A 43 -3.80 7.42 21.69
CA ASN A 43 -3.85 8.83 21.37
C ASN A 43 -5.15 9.46 21.89
N PRO A 44 -5.11 10.34 22.91
CA PRO A 44 -6.30 11.00 23.45
C PRO A 44 -6.80 12.14 22.56
N GLU A 45 -5.99 12.61 21.61
CA GLU A 45 -6.40 13.62 20.62
C GLU A 45 -7.15 12.99 19.45
N GLN A 46 -7.07 11.66 19.29
CA GLN A 46 -7.78 10.95 18.24
C GLN A 46 -9.26 10.79 18.58
N SER A 47 -10.11 11.43 17.77
CA SER A 47 -11.53 11.10 17.76
C SER A 47 -11.75 9.76 17.03
N PRO A 48 -12.59 8.85 17.56
CA PRO A 48 -12.85 7.56 16.93
C PRO A 48 -13.67 7.66 15.63
N TRP A 49 -14.38 8.78 15.41
CA TRP A 49 -15.38 8.93 14.34
C TRP A 49 -14.83 9.49 13.01
N ASP A 50 -13.56 9.86 13.00
CA ASP A 50 -12.82 10.41 11.86
C ASP A 50 -11.37 9.87 11.84
N ASN A 51 -11.18 8.65 12.36
CA ASN A 51 -9.90 7.95 12.38
C ASN A 51 -9.70 7.05 11.15
N LEU A 52 -8.44 6.69 10.88
CA LEU A 52 -8.06 5.53 10.09
C LEU A 52 -7.53 4.42 11.03
N PRO A 53 -8.42 3.64 11.69
CA PRO A 53 -8.04 2.75 12.78
C PRO A 53 -7.13 1.58 12.37
N SER A 54 -7.03 1.27 11.07
CA SER A 54 -6.13 0.25 10.54
C SER A 54 -4.91 0.83 9.82
N ALA A 55 -4.77 2.15 9.78
CA ALA A 55 -3.55 2.76 9.27
C ALA A 55 -2.36 2.38 10.16
N ALA A 56 -1.31 1.88 9.51
CA ALA A 56 -0.13 1.37 10.18
C ALA A 56 1.15 1.78 9.43
N ALA A 57 2.29 1.71 10.12
CA ALA A 57 3.61 1.84 9.53
C ALA A 57 4.47 0.63 9.82
N THR A 58 5.44 0.38 8.94
CA THR A 58 6.45 -0.67 9.08
C THR A 58 7.83 -0.02 9.17
N ARG A 59 8.61 -0.41 10.19
CA ARG A 59 9.87 0.22 10.56
C ARG A 59 11.04 -0.76 10.46
N VAL A 60 11.22 -1.34 9.27
CA VAL A 60 12.38 -2.19 8.92
C VAL A 60 13.09 -1.63 7.70
N VAL A 61 14.33 -2.07 7.45
CA VAL A 61 15.02 -1.77 6.20
C VAL A 61 14.18 -2.32 5.04
N GLY A 62 13.89 -1.47 4.04
CA GLY A 62 12.96 -1.78 2.94
C GLY A 62 11.50 -1.40 3.20
N GLY A 63 11.14 -1.03 4.43
CA GLY A 63 9.79 -0.59 4.80
C GLY A 63 8.72 -1.63 4.44
N MET A 64 7.54 -1.17 3.99
CA MET A 64 6.48 -2.07 3.52
C MET A 64 6.85 -2.86 2.26
N GLY A 65 7.89 -2.45 1.52
CA GLY A 65 8.41 -3.21 0.38
C GLY A 65 8.91 -4.61 0.76
N ALA A 66 9.15 -4.88 2.05
CA ALA A 66 9.53 -6.20 2.55
C ALA A 66 8.35 -7.19 2.64
N HIS A 67 7.09 -6.72 2.62
CA HIS A 67 5.91 -7.56 2.83
C HIS A 67 4.69 -7.21 1.97
N TRP A 68 4.82 -6.21 1.10
CA TRP A 68 3.78 -5.83 0.15
C TRP A 68 3.44 -6.93 -0.87
N THR A 69 2.29 -6.77 -1.53
CA THR A 69 1.72 -7.76 -2.45
C THR A 69 2.17 -7.58 -3.89
N CYS A 70 3.08 -6.63 -4.13
CA CYS A 70 3.72 -6.39 -5.42
C CYS A 70 2.79 -6.00 -6.58
N CYS A 71 1.53 -5.64 -6.32
CA CYS A 71 0.64 -5.11 -7.36
C CYS A 71 1.12 -3.73 -7.84
N THR A 72 1.45 -3.62 -9.13
CA THR A 72 1.95 -2.40 -9.78
C THR A 72 1.14 -2.02 -11.02
N PRO A 73 -0.19 -1.82 -10.92
CA PRO A 73 -0.99 -1.31 -12.03
C PRO A 73 -0.62 0.16 -12.35
N ARG A 74 -0.72 0.55 -13.62
CA ARG A 74 -0.75 1.97 -14.00
C ARG A 74 -2.15 2.55 -13.69
N PRO A 75 -2.25 3.81 -13.24
CA PRO A 75 -3.53 4.50 -13.09
C PRO A 75 -4.23 4.74 -14.44
N HIS A 76 -5.56 4.68 -14.45
CA HIS A 76 -6.37 4.85 -15.64
C HIS A 76 -7.29 6.07 -15.57
N GLY A 77 -7.54 6.71 -16.72
CA GLY A 77 -8.51 7.80 -16.84
C GLY A 77 -8.26 8.93 -15.83
N SER A 78 -9.26 9.23 -15.00
CA SER A 78 -9.23 10.33 -14.02
C SER A 78 -8.25 10.12 -12.86
N GLU A 79 -7.63 8.95 -12.74
CA GLU A 79 -6.62 8.67 -11.70
C GLU A 79 -5.29 9.39 -11.97
N LYS A 80 -4.97 9.72 -13.23
CA LYS A 80 -3.70 10.36 -13.59
C LYS A 80 -3.69 11.85 -13.26
N SER A 81 -2.60 12.32 -12.66
CA SER A 81 -2.36 13.75 -12.45
C SER A 81 -2.07 14.49 -13.75
N ASP A 82 -2.42 15.79 -13.78
CA ASP A 82 -2.06 16.72 -14.85
C ASP A 82 -0.68 17.40 -14.66
N LEU A 83 0.13 16.91 -13.70
CA LEU A 83 1.50 17.41 -13.47
C LEU A 83 2.48 16.94 -14.54
N PHE A 84 2.15 15.83 -15.22
CA PHE A 84 2.92 15.23 -16.30
C PHE A 84 2.02 15.03 -17.51
N THR A 85 2.59 15.13 -18.71
CA THR A 85 1.89 14.77 -19.94
C THR A 85 1.72 13.25 -20.05
N GLU A 86 0.85 12.79 -20.95
CA GLU A 86 0.68 11.35 -21.23
C GLU A 86 2.02 10.69 -21.64
N GLU A 87 2.83 11.39 -22.44
CA GLU A 87 4.14 10.93 -22.90
C GLU A 87 5.15 10.82 -21.74
N GLU A 88 5.20 11.84 -20.88
CA GLU A 88 6.03 11.81 -19.67
C GLU A 88 5.61 10.66 -18.75
N TRP A 89 4.31 10.49 -18.52
CA TRP A 89 3.79 9.39 -17.71
C TRP A 89 4.19 8.03 -18.28
N ASN A 90 4.02 7.81 -19.58
CA ASN A 90 4.38 6.53 -20.19
C ASN A 90 5.85 6.21 -20.01
N LYS A 91 6.75 7.17 -20.27
CA LYS A 91 8.19 6.98 -20.07
C LYS A 91 8.53 6.67 -18.61
N LEU A 92 7.94 7.39 -17.67
CA LEU A 92 8.18 7.20 -16.25
C LEU A 92 7.69 5.83 -15.76
N TYR A 93 6.52 5.38 -16.22
CA TYR A 93 6.01 4.06 -15.89
C TYR A 93 6.85 2.95 -16.51
N ASP A 94 7.31 3.10 -17.76
CA ASP A 94 8.20 2.11 -18.40
C ASP A 94 9.50 1.95 -17.60
N GLU A 95 10.08 3.06 -17.14
CA GLU A 95 11.28 3.05 -16.28
C GLU A 95 11.01 2.44 -14.91
N ALA A 96 9.91 2.82 -14.25
CA ALA A 96 9.51 2.28 -12.97
C ALA A 96 9.22 0.77 -13.04
N GLU A 97 8.49 0.31 -14.04
CA GLU A 97 8.21 -1.12 -14.25
C GLU A 97 9.49 -1.92 -14.47
N THR A 98 10.47 -1.35 -15.18
CA THR A 98 11.79 -1.96 -15.35
C THR A 98 12.50 -2.12 -14.01
N LEU A 99 12.54 -1.08 -13.17
CA LEU A 99 13.16 -1.13 -11.83
C LEU A 99 12.48 -2.14 -10.90
N PHE A 100 11.17 -2.29 -11.02
CA PHE A 100 10.36 -3.19 -10.19
C PHE A 100 10.27 -4.61 -10.76
N ASN A 101 10.81 -4.88 -11.96
CA ASN A 101 10.59 -6.14 -12.69
C ASN A 101 9.10 -6.48 -12.85
N THR A 102 8.28 -5.47 -13.14
CA THR A 102 6.85 -5.67 -13.33
C THR A 102 6.58 -6.52 -14.58
N ASN A 103 5.71 -7.52 -14.44
CA ASN A 103 5.17 -8.31 -15.53
C ASN A 103 3.75 -8.79 -15.19
N ASP A 104 3.04 -9.29 -16.19
CA ASP A 104 1.67 -9.80 -16.08
C ASP A 104 1.57 -11.29 -16.51
N THR A 105 2.70 -11.97 -16.68
CA THR A 105 2.78 -13.32 -17.25
C THR A 105 3.23 -14.42 -16.28
N SER A 106 3.76 -14.05 -15.10
CA SER A 106 4.34 -15.01 -14.14
C SER A 106 3.38 -16.10 -13.64
N PHE A 107 2.07 -15.88 -13.78
CA PHE A 107 1.00 -16.77 -13.35
C PHE A 107 0.17 -17.35 -14.51
N ASP A 108 0.53 -17.09 -15.77
CA ASP A 108 -0.27 -17.50 -16.94
C ASP A 108 -0.42 -19.01 -17.11
N LYS A 109 0.45 -19.81 -16.48
CA LYS A 109 0.37 -21.28 -16.50
C LYS A 109 -0.51 -21.87 -15.40
N SER A 110 -1.03 -21.06 -14.48
CA SER A 110 -1.92 -21.54 -13.42
C SER A 110 -3.27 -21.94 -14.00
N ILE A 111 -3.70 -23.17 -13.69
CA ILE A 111 -5.04 -23.65 -14.06
C ILE A 111 -6.08 -22.77 -13.37
N ARG A 112 -5.89 -22.43 -12.10
CA ARG A 112 -6.83 -21.57 -11.35
C ARG A 112 -6.91 -20.15 -11.91
N GLN A 113 -5.79 -19.55 -12.31
CA GLN A 113 -5.76 -18.26 -13.00
C GLN A 113 -6.56 -18.31 -14.30
N GLN A 114 -6.24 -19.28 -15.16
CA GLN A 114 -6.89 -19.42 -16.46
C GLN A 114 -8.40 -19.69 -16.29
N LEU A 115 -8.79 -20.57 -15.38
CA LEU A 115 -10.20 -20.83 -15.04
C LEU A 115 -10.94 -19.54 -14.62
N VAL A 116 -10.37 -18.78 -13.69
CA VAL A 116 -10.94 -17.50 -13.24
C VAL A 116 -11.10 -16.53 -14.41
N LYS A 117 -10.05 -16.35 -15.24
CA LYS A 117 -10.09 -15.45 -16.39
C LYS A 117 -11.16 -15.86 -17.39
N HIS A 118 -11.21 -17.12 -17.80
CA HIS A 118 -12.18 -17.59 -18.80
C HIS A 118 -13.63 -17.41 -18.34
N VAL A 119 -13.94 -17.78 -17.09
CA VAL A 119 -15.29 -17.61 -16.53
C VAL A 119 -15.70 -16.13 -16.53
N LEU A 120 -14.79 -15.23 -16.17
CA LEU A 120 -15.10 -13.79 -16.12
C LEU A 120 -15.10 -13.10 -17.48
N VAL A 121 -14.25 -13.53 -18.43
CA VAL A 121 -14.32 -13.09 -19.83
C VAL A 121 -15.70 -13.40 -20.40
N ASP A 122 -16.20 -14.63 -20.19
CA ASP A 122 -17.50 -15.04 -20.72
C ASP A 122 -18.66 -14.28 -20.05
N ALA A 123 -18.59 -14.11 -18.72
CA ALA A 123 -19.62 -13.41 -17.94
C ALA A 123 -19.76 -11.92 -18.34
N TYR A 124 -18.65 -11.24 -18.62
CA TYR A 124 -18.61 -9.79 -18.86
C TYR A 124 -18.37 -9.41 -20.33
N LYS A 125 -18.44 -10.37 -21.26
CA LYS A 125 -18.25 -10.15 -22.71
C LYS A 125 -19.18 -9.08 -23.29
N LYS A 126 -20.41 -8.99 -22.78
CA LYS A 126 -21.42 -8.01 -23.24
C LYS A 126 -21.20 -6.60 -22.67
N ASP A 127 -20.54 -6.51 -21.52
CA ASP A 127 -20.30 -5.26 -20.81
C ASP A 127 -19.02 -4.55 -21.29
N ASN A 128 -18.28 -5.18 -22.21
CA ASN A 128 -16.97 -4.72 -22.69
C ASN A 128 -16.00 -4.44 -21.53
N ARG A 129 -16.14 -5.20 -20.43
CA ARG A 129 -15.29 -5.11 -19.25
C ARG A 129 -14.23 -6.21 -19.31
N GLU A 130 -12.99 -5.80 -19.52
CA GLU A 130 -11.88 -6.72 -19.76
C GLU A 130 -11.20 -7.14 -18.46
N ILE A 131 -11.18 -8.45 -18.19
CA ILE A 131 -10.36 -9.04 -17.12
C ILE A 131 -8.92 -9.22 -17.62
N LYS A 132 -7.94 -8.81 -16.82
CA LYS A 132 -6.51 -8.89 -17.13
C LYS A 132 -5.76 -9.68 -16.07
N SER A 133 -4.56 -10.14 -16.41
CA SER A 133 -3.59 -10.56 -15.41
C SER A 133 -3.11 -9.33 -14.63
N MET A 134 -2.95 -9.45 -13.31
CA MET A 134 -2.45 -8.36 -12.48
C MET A 134 -0.98 -8.06 -12.87
N PRO A 135 -0.60 -6.79 -13.13
CA PRO A 135 0.79 -6.41 -13.19
C PRO A 135 1.43 -6.56 -11.81
N LEU A 136 2.40 -7.47 -11.72
CA LEU A 136 3.09 -7.82 -10.48
C LEU A 136 4.58 -7.56 -10.61
N ALA A 137 5.15 -6.90 -9.61
CA ALA A 137 6.58 -6.76 -9.41
C ALA A 137 7.18 -8.06 -8.86
N CYS A 138 7.53 -8.99 -9.75
CA CYS A 138 8.09 -10.29 -9.38
C CYS A 138 8.78 -10.94 -10.57
N GLN A 139 9.52 -12.02 -10.34
CA GLN A 139 10.04 -12.88 -11.40
C GLN A 139 9.89 -14.35 -11.01
N ARG A 140 9.46 -15.18 -11.97
CA ARG A 140 9.45 -16.63 -11.76
C ARG A 140 10.85 -17.18 -11.97
N SER A 141 11.36 -17.96 -11.01
CA SER A 141 12.72 -18.50 -11.09
C SER A 141 12.93 -19.34 -12.35
N GLU A 142 14.10 -19.18 -12.97
CA GLU A 142 14.49 -20.00 -14.13
C GLU A 142 14.80 -21.45 -13.74
N ILE A 143 15.31 -21.65 -12.53
CA ILE A 143 15.78 -22.94 -12.01
C ILE A 143 14.63 -23.71 -11.35
N ASN A 144 13.91 -23.07 -10.43
CA ASN A 144 12.78 -23.69 -9.74
C ASN A 144 11.49 -22.99 -10.15
N LYS A 145 10.79 -23.56 -11.13
CA LYS A 145 9.54 -22.96 -11.63
C LYS A 145 8.47 -22.82 -10.56
N ASP A 146 8.51 -23.56 -9.46
CA ASP A 146 7.54 -23.39 -8.36
C ASP A 146 7.78 -22.13 -7.52
N TYR A 147 8.94 -21.48 -7.68
CA TYR A 147 9.34 -20.32 -6.90
C TYR A 147 9.12 -19.00 -7.65
N VAL A 148 8.58 -18.03 -6.92
CA VAL A 148 8.42 -16.63 -7.36
C VAL A 148 9.30 -15.76 -6.47
N GLU A 149 10.20 -15.01 -7.10
CA GLU A 149 10.98 -13.96 -6.46
C GLU A 149 10.18 -12.67 -6.51
N TRP A 150 9.65 -12.24 -5.36
CA TRP A 150 8.88 -11.02 -5.24
C TRP A 150 9.82 -9.81 -5.15
N SER A 151 9.55 -8.78 -5.94
CA SER A 151 10.38 -7.59 -5.92
C SER A 151 10.20 -6.83 -4.61
N CYS A 152 11.27 -6.22 -4.13
CA CYS A 152 11.28 -5.40 -2.92
C CYS A 152 12.27 -4.25 -3.09
N SER A 153 12.52 -3.47 -2.03
CA SER A 153 13.53 -2.40 -2.09
C SER A 153 14.93 -2.91 -2.47
N ALA A 154 15.27 -4.15 -2.11
CA ALA A 154 16.54 -4.75 -2.51
C ALA A 154 16.65 -4.96 -4.03
N THR A 155 15.53 -5.28 -4.69
CA THR A 155 15.46 -5.40 -6.16
C THR A 155 15.84 -4.10 -6.85
N ILE A 156 15.35 -2.96 -6.32
CA ILE A 156 15.61 -1.63 -6.87
C ILE A 156 17.06 -1.19 -6.60
N LEU A 157 17.57 -1.49 -5.40
CA LEU A 157 18.94 -1.15 -5.01
C LEU A 157 20.00 -2.02 -5.71
N GLY A 158 19.63 -3.22 -6.19
CA GLY A 158 20.55 -4.15 -6.83
C GLY A 158 21.72 -4.49 -5.92
N ASP A 159 22.95 -4.39 -6.44
CA ASP A 159 24.19 -4.67 -5.70
C ASP A 159 24.36 -3.80 -4.44
N LEU A 160 23.72 -2.62 -4.38
CA LEU A 160 23.76 -1.76 -3.19
C LEU A 160 22.99 -2.34 -2.01
N ALA A 161 22.13 -3.33 -2.23
CA ALA A 161 21.42 -4.03 -1.17
C ALA A 161 22.26 -5.13 -0.49
N ASP A 162 23.42 -5.49 -1.04
CA ASP A 162 24.31 -6.48 -0.41
C ASP A 162 24.77 -5.97 0.97
N PRO A 163 24.52 -6.71 2.06
CA PRO A 163 25.00 -6.35 3.40
C PRO A 163 26.53 -6.19 3.49
N ASN A 164 27.29 -6.74 2.54
CA ASN A 164 28.74 -6.62 2.45
C ASN A 164 29.20 -5.46 1.54
N TYR A 165 28.28 -4.72 0.93
CA TYR A 165 28.64 -3.56 0.12
C TYR A 165 29.38 -2.52 0.97
N SER A 166 30.58 -2.12 0.54
CA SER A 166 31.44 -1.17 1.26
C SER A 166 31.92 -0.02 0.39
N GLY A 167 31.13 0.38 -0.62
CA GLY A 167 31.49 1.48 -1.51
C GLY A 167 31.38 2.86 -0.83
N PRO A 168 32.20 3.85 -1.22
CA PRO A 168 32.26 5.14 -0.53
C PRO A 168 31.05 6.06 -0.76
N ASN A 169 30.20 5.73 -1.74
CA ASN A 169 29.13 6.61 -2.23
C ASN A 169 27.72 6.21 -1.75
N PHE A 170 27.59 5.13 -0.96
CA PHE A 170 26.31 4.66 -0.47
C PHE A 170 26.47 3.98 0.89
N GLU A 171 25.64 4.37 1.85
CA GLU A 171 25.63 3.81 3.19
C GLU A 171 24.19 3.65 3.68
N ILE A 172 23.88 2.49 4.25
CA ILE A 172 22.63 2.25 4.98
C ILE A 172 22.96 2.20 6.46
N GLN A 173 22.34 3.07 7.25
CA GLN A 173 22.50 3.10 8.71
C GLN A 173 21.21 2.60 9.38
N PRO A 174 21.03 1.27 9.56
CA PRO A 174 19.85 0.73 10.24
C PRO A 174 19.83 1.20 11.70
N ASN A 175 18.65 1.19 12.33
CA ASN A 175 18.46 1.63 13.72
C ASN A 175 18.88 3.09 13.98
N THR A 176 18.93 3.92 12.94
CA THR A 176 19.19 5.36 13.02
C THR A 176 17.89 6.11 12.73
N GLN A 177 17.27 6.65 13.77
CA GLN A 177 16.02 7.38 13.68
C GLN A 177 16.27 8.85 13.31
N CYS A 178 15.61 9.35 12.26
CA CYS A 178 15.56 10.80 11.99
C CYS A 178 14.54 11.46 12.92
N MET A 179 15.02 12.33 13.81
CA MET A 179 14.20 13.05 14.79
C MET A 179 13.63 14.36 14.23
N GLY A 180 14.21 14.89 13.14
CA GLY A 180 13.86 16.18 12.56
C GLY A 180 15.02 16.79 11.80
N LEU A 181 14.74 17.90 11.13
CA LEU A 181 15.66 18.67 10.30
C LEU A 181 15.88 20.05 10.93
N LEU A 182 17.13 20.52 10.90
CA LEU A 182 17.49 21.87 11.30
C LEU A 182 17.34 22.81 10.11
N ARG A 183 16.48 23.82 10.26
CA ARG A 183 16.21 24.85 9.26
C ARG A 183 17.01 26.12 9.58
N ASP A 184 17.69 26.68 8.60
CA ASP A 184 18.22 28.05 8.68
C ASP A 184 17.24 29.02 8.03
N VAL A 185 16.42 29.67 8.86
CA VAL A 185 15.41 30.65 8.44
C VAL A 185 16.01 32.02 8.06
N ASN A 186 17.32 32.21 8.17
CA ASN A 186 17.99 33.44 7.76
C ASN A 186 18.33 33.45 6.26
N THR A 187 18.21 32.30 5.59
CA THR A 187 18.36 32.16 4.14
C THR A 187 17.03 32.42 3.43
N ASN A 188 17.08 32.80 2.15
CA ASN A 188 15.89 33.06 1.34
C ASN A 188 16.01 32.38 -0.04
N PRO A 189 15.32 31.25 -0.28
CA PRO A 189 14.42 30.58 0.66
C PRO A 189 15.17 29.88 1.81
N PRO A 190 14.50 29.54 2.93
CA PRO A 190 15.07 28.74 4.02
C PRO A 190 15.74 27.44 3.55
N GLU A 191 16.85 27.07 4.19
CA GLU A 191 17.61 25.86 3.86
C GLU A 191 17.67 24.87 5.03
N ILE A 192 17.80 23.58 4.71
CA ILE A 192 18.13 22.55 5.70
C ILE A 192 19.63 22.49 5.88
N ILE A 193 20.10 22.66 7.11
CA ILE A 193 21.53 22.65 7.47
C ILE A 193 21.98 21.35 8.14
N GLY A 194 21.03 20.47 8.50
CA GLY A 194 21.35 19.13 8.99
C GLY A 194 20.12 18.32 9.41
N ALA A 195 20.26 17.00 9.43
CA ALA A 195 19.28 16.07 9.99
C ALA A 195 19.74 15.62 11.38
N VAL A 196 18.89 15.81 12.38
CA VAL A 196 19.14 15.33 13.75
C VAL A 196 18.72 13.87 13.82
N VAL A 197 19.67 12.98 14.07
CA VAL A 197 19.42 11.54 14.14
C VAL A 197 19.77 10.95 15.50
N LYS A 198 19.01 9.94 15.93
CA LYS A 198 19.20 9.18 17.17
C LYS A 198 19.63 7.75 16.83
N ASP A 199 20.74 7.29 17.40
CA ASP A 199 21.12 5.87 17.35
C ASP A 199 20.24 5.11 18.36
N LEU A 200 19.40 4.20 17.89
CA LEU A 200 18.46 3.47 18.74
C LEU A 200 19.12 2.37 19.56
N LEU A 201 20.31 1.88 19.16
CA LEU A 201 21.02 0.82 19.86
C LEU A 201 21.91 1.39 20.97
N LYS A 202 22.66 2.46 20.65
CA LYS A 202 23.62 3.08 21.57
C LYS A 202 23.04 4.26 22.35
N GLY A 203 21.91 4.80 21.89
CA GLY A 203 21.42 6.08 22.34
C GLY A 203 22.27 7.25 21.82
N GLY A 204 21.88 8.47 22.18
CA GLY A 204 22.57 9.69 21.76
C GLY A 204 22.08 10.25 20.43
N LYS A 205 22.23 11.57 20.27
CA LYS A 205 21.84 12.31 19.06
C LYS A 205 23.08 12.84 18.35
N ARG A 206 23.06 12.86 17.02
CA ARG A 206 24.10 13.48 16.19
C ARG A 206 23.48 14.18 15.00
N LEU A 207 24.27 15.04 14.36
CA LEU A 207 23.88 15.76 13.15
C LEU A 207 24.48 15.08 11.92
N ILE A 208 23.67 14.90 10.88
CA ILE A 208 24.13 14.55 9.53
C ILE A 208 23.95 15.79 8.65
N THR A 209 25.01 16.20 7.96
CA THR A 209 24.96 17.30 6.99
C THR A 209 25.08 16.76 5.57
N ALA A 210 24.36 17.38 4.64
CA ALA A 210 24.34 17.02 3.22
C ALA A 210 24.02 18.24 2.36
N LYS A 211 24.33 18.16 1.05
CA LYS A 211 23.93 19.18 0.07
C LYS A 211 22.42 19.20 -0.19
N LYS A 212 21.79 18.03 -0.16
CA LYS A 212 20.35 17.81 -0.37
C LYS A 212 19.85 16.80 0.67
N TYR A 213 18.61 16.99 1.12
CA TYR A 213 17.93 16.11 2.07
C TYR A 213 16.69 15.54 1.40
N VAL A 214 16.52 14.23 1.47
CA VAL A 214 15.35 13.52 0.92
C VAL A 214 14.65 12.78 2.05
N VAL A 215 13.37 13.08 2.30
CA VAL A 215 12.58 12.41 3.33
C VAL A 215 11.59 11.45 2.66
N CYS A 216 11.83 10.15 2.84
CA CYS A 216 11.04 9.05 2.28
C CYS A 216 10.48 8.12 3.36
N ALA A 217 9.93 8.67 4.45
CA ALA A 217 9.48 7.90 5.62
C ALA A 217 8.03 7.35 5.47
N GLY A 218 7.48 7.35 4.26
CA GLY A 218 6.09 6.95 3.99
C GLY A 218 5.10 8.12 4.06
N ALA A 219 3.81 7.85 3.85
CA ALA A 219 2.81 8.92 3.73
C ALA A 219 2.54 9.65 5.06
N VAL A 220 2.64 8.97 6.21
CA VAL A 220 2.32 9.57 7.52
C VAL A 220 3.56 10.00 8.29
N LEU A 221 4.67 9.24 8.26
CA LEU A 221 5.84 9.61 9.06
C LEU A 221 6.66 10.75 8.42
N THR A 222 6.61 10.93 7.10
CA THR A 222 7.24 12.09 6.43
C THR A 222 6.69 13.42 6.97
N PRO A 223 5.38 13.70 6.98
CA PRO A 223 4.88 14.94 7.57
C PRO A 223 5.10 15.01 9.10
N GLY A 224 5.24 13.86 9.79
CA GLY A 224 5.66 13.85 11.20
C GLY A 224 7.10 14.34 11.41
N ILE A 225 8.03 13.96 10.54
CA ILE A 225 9.40 14.52 10.52
C ILE A 225 9.34 16.01 10.19
N MET A 226 8.49 16.43 9.24
CA MET A 226 8.31 17.86 8.90
C MET A 226 7.80 18.67 10.10
N ALA A 227 6.79 18.15 10.81
CA ALA A 227 6.27 18.78 12.03
C ALA A 227 7.35 18.87 13.13
N ALA A 228 8.11 17.79 13.35
CA ALA A 228 9.24 17.79 14.29
C ALA A 228 10.38 18.74 13.88
N SER A 229 10.44 19.13 12.61
CA SER A 229 11.38 20.12 12.05
C SER A 229 10.85 21.55 12.11
N GLY A 230 9.66 21.76 12.70
CA GLY A 230 9.03 23.07 12.82
C GLY A 230 8.35 23.57 11.55
N PHE A 231 8.08 22.72 10.55
CA PHE A 231 7.20 23.10 9.45
C PHE A 231 5.75 23.09 9.94
N THR A 232 5.02 24.15 9.62
CA THR A 232 3.61 24.30 10.00
C THR A 232 2.73 24.50 8.78
N ARG A 233 1.40 24.45 8.98
CA ARG A 233 0.42 24.84 7.94
C ARG A 233 0.44 26.34 7.63
N HIS A 234 1.12 27.16 8.43
CA HIS A 234 1.39 28.55 8.05
C HIS A 234 2.45 28.62 6.94
N ASP A 235 3.51 27.82 7.06
CA ASP A 235 4.58 27.75 6.05
C ASP A 235 4.09 27.02 4.79
N LEU A 236 3.40 25.89 4.98
CA LEU A 236 2.97 24.97 3.94
C LEU A 236 1.48 24.62 4.16
N PRO A 237 0.54 25.43 3.64
CA PRO A 237 -0.90 25.28 3.90
C PRO A 237 -1.49 23.90 3.64
N ALA A 238 -0.94 23.17 2.67
CA ALA A 238 -1.39 21.83 2.31
C ALA A 238 -0.74 20.69 3.13
N LEU A 239 0.20 20.98 4.04
CA LEU A 239 0.90 19.94 4.81
C LEU A 239 -0.07 19.15 5.69
N GLY A 240 -0.10 17.84 5.45
CA GLY A 240 -1.01 16.89 6.08
C GLY A 240 -2.46 16.97 5.58
N ARG A 241 -2.83 17.92 4.70
CA ARG A 241 -4.20 18.10 4.19
C ARG A 241 -4.39 17.44 2.83
N TYR A 242 -5.65 17.30 2.41
CA TYR A 242 -6.02 16.61 1.15
C TYR A 242 -5.61 15.15 1.12
N MET A 243 -5.45 14.55 2.31
CA MET A 243 -5.10 13.15 2.46
C MET A 243 -6.20 12.28 1.86
N THR A 244 -5.80 11.27 1.10
CA THR A 244 -6.70 10.24 0.57
C THR A 244 -6.31 8.87 1.12
N GLU A 245 -7.31 8.03 1.35
CA GLU A 245 -7.16 6.61 1.66
C GLU A 245 -8.31 5.89 0.96
N GLN A 246 -8.06 4.67 0.51
CA GLN A 246 -9.02 3.88 -0.25
C GLN A 246 -10.02 3.19 0.67
N SER A 247 -11.30 3.27 0.31
CA SER A 247 -12.30 2.37 0.85
C SER A 247 -12.11 0.99 0.21
N MET A 248 -12.03 -0.04 1.05
CA MET A 248 -11.70 -1.40 0.63
C MET A 248 -12.81 -2.38 1.01
N ALA A 249 -13.41 -3.02 0.02
CA ALA A 249 -14.32 -4.15 0.23
C ALA A 249 -13.59 -5.48 0.04
N PHE A 250 -13.97 -6.48 0.82
CA PHE A 250 -13.36 -7.80 0.83
C PHE A 250 -14.40 -8.92 0.93
N CYS A 251 -14.17 -10.02 0.22
CA CYS A 251 -14.77 -11.32 0.51
C CYS A 251 -13.86 -12.46 0.02
N GLN A 252 -14.20 -13.69 0.42
CA GLN A 252 -13.65 -14.90 -0.18
C GLN A 252 -14.78 -15.77 -0.72
N ILE A 253 -14.52 -16.47 -1.80
CA ILE A 253 -15.41 -17.52 -2.33
C ILE A 253 -14.74 -18.88 -2.27
N VAL A 254 -15.58 -19.91 -2.25
CA VAL A 254 -15.22 -21.27 -2.63
C VAL A 254 -15.75 -21.50 -4.05
N LEU A 255 -14.87 -21.92 -4.97
CA LEU A 255 -15.19 -22.16 -6.37
C LEU A 255 -16.41 -23.09 -6.54
N LYS A 256 -17.26 -22.79 -7.52
CA LYS A 256 -18.42 -23.62 -7.87
C LYS A 256 -17.97 -25.03 -8.23
N ARG A 257 -18.69 -26.03 -7.69
CA ARG A 257 -18.49 -27.45 -8.04
C ARG A 257 -18.48 -27.67 -9.56
N SER A 258 -19.40 -27.07 -10.29
CA SER A 258 -19.47 -27.20 -11.76
C SER A 258 -18.24 -26.67 -12.49
N LEU A 259 -17.53 -25.68 -11.94
CA LEU A 259 -16.29 -25.17 -12.51
C LEU A 259 -15.13 -26.12 -12.19
N VAL A 260 -15.03 -26.55 -10.94
CA VAL A 260 -13.98 -27.46 -10.46
C VAL A 260 -14.07 -28.81 -11.16
N ASP A 261 -15.23 -29.47 -11.12
CA ASP A 261 -15.43 -30.80 -11.70
C ASP A 261 -15.16 -30.83 -13.20
N ASN A 262 -15.31 -29.70 -13.90
CA ASN A 262 -15.11 -29.61 -15.34
C ASN A 262 -13.65 -29.40 -15.74
N VAL A 263 -12.74 -29.05 -14.82
CA VAL A 263 -11.32 -28.81 -15.13
C VAL A 263 -10.67 -30.04 -15.81
N ILE A 264 -11.01 -31.25 -15.36
CA ILE A 264 -10.48 -32.50 -15.94
C ILE A 264 -10.85 -32.69 -17.42
N ASN A 265 -11.98 -32.11 -17.84
CA ASN A 265 -12.43 -32.19 -19.22
C ASN A 265 -11.68 -31.22 -20.14
N ASP A 266 -10.88 -30.31 -19.59
CA ASP A 266 -10.16 -29.26 -20.32
C ASP A 266 -11.07 -28.49 -21.27
N PRO A 267 -12.10 -27.79 -20.74
CA PRO A 267 -13.17 -27.20 -21.54
C PRO A 267 -12.71 -26.06 -22.44
N TYR A 268 -11.49 -25.56 -22.24
CA TYR A 268 -10.89 -24.47 -22.99
C TYR A 268 -9.72 -24.91 -23.87
N ASP A 269 -9.40 -26.21 -23.93
CA ASP A 269 -8.31 -26.79 -24.72
C ASP A 269 -6.94 -26.16 -24.41
N LEU A 270 -6.61 -26.07 -23.11
CA LEU A 270 -5.40 -25.42 -22.59
C LEU A 270 -4.33 -26.41 -22.11
N GLY A 271 -4.54 -27.71 -22.31
CA GLY A 271 -3.66 -28.77 -21.86
C GLY A 271 -3.86 -29.16 -20.40
N TRP A 272 -4.99 -28.78 -19.79
CA TRP A 272 -5.27 -29.11 -18.38
C TRP A 272 -5.39 -30.61 -18.16
N ARG A 273 -5.96 -31.34 -19.11
CA ARG A 273 -6.24 -32.78 -18.95
C ARG A 273 -4.98 -33.56 -18.60
N GLU A 274 -3.88 -33.35 -19.33
CA GLU A 274 -2.62 -34.04 -19.07
C GLU A 274 -2.05 -33.70 -17.68
N ILE A 275 -2.13 -32.44 -17.28
CA ILE A 275 -1.65 -31.96 -15.98
C ILE A 275 -2.48 -32.60 -14.84
N VAL A 276 -3.81 -32.61 -14.98
CA VAL A 276 -4.75 -33.16 -14.00
C VAL A 276 -4.58 -34.68 -13.88
N GLU A 277 -4.49 -35.39 -15.01
CA GLU A 277 -4.26 -36.84 -15.04
C GLU A 277 -2.96 -37.22 -14.34
N LYS A 278 -1.88 -36.48 -14.60
CA LYS A 278 -0.60 -36.69 -13.92
C LYS A 278 -0.71 -36.45 -12.42
N HIS A 279 -1.42 -35.41 -11.98
CA HIS A 279 -1.66 -35.15 -10.56
C HIS A 279 -2.43 -36.31 -9.90
N HIS A 280 -3.53 -36.76 -10.50
CA HIS A 280 -4.33 -37.89 -9.97
C HIS A 280 -3.56 -39.22 -9.94
N GLN A 281 -2.68 -39.47 -10.92
CA GLN A 281 -1.82 -40.66 -10.90
C GLN A 281 -0.86 -40.67 -9.70
N HIS A 282 -0.30 -39.50 -9.33
CA HIS A 282 0.59 -39.38 -8.18
C HIS A 282 -0.18 -39.28 -6.85
N HIS A 283 -1.40 -38.78 -6.88
CA HIS A 283 -2.22 -38.47 -5.71
C HIS A 283 -3.66 -39.00 -5.86
N PRO A 284 -3.87 -40.32 -5.93
CA PRO A 284 -5.18 -40.91 -6.24
C PRO A 284 -6.24 -40.71 -5.16
N SER A 285 -5.84 -40.29 -3.95
CA SER A 285 -6.76 -39.98 -2.85
C SER A 285 -7.18 -38.50 -2.80
N ASP A 286 -6.59 -37.64 -3.64
CA ASP A 286 -6.94 -36.23 -3.71
C ASP A 286 -8.08 -36.00 -4.71
N PRO A 287 -9.26 -35.52 -4.26
CA PRO A 287 -10.42 -35.37 -5.14
C PRO A 287 -10.33 -34.15 -6.06
N LEU A 288 -9.39 -33.22 -5.82
CA LEU A 288 -9.31 -31.98 -6.59
C LEU A 288 -8.51 -32.15 -7.89
N PRO A 289 -8.90 -31.45 -8.96
CA PRO A 289 -8.18 -31.48 -10.24
C PRO A 289 -6.96 -30.54 -10.24
N PHE A 290 -6.83 -29.65 -9.25
CA PHE A 290 -5.73 -28.69 -9.20
C PHE A 290 -4.49 -29.33 -8.58
N PRO A 291 -3.33 -29.33 -9.27
CA PRO A 291 -2.07 -29.75 -8.66
C PRO A 291 -1.77 -28.98 -7.37
N PHE A 292 -1.09 -29.62 -6.41
CA PHE A 292 -0.71 -28.97 -5.14
C PHE A 292 0.15 -27.71 -5.33
N LYS A 293 0.90 -27.65 -6.44
CA LYS A 293 1.80 -26.55 -6.80
C LYS A 293 1.22 -25.60 -7.84
N ASP A 294 -0.06 -25.77 -8.20
CA ASP A 294 -0.75 -24.79 -9.04
C ASP A 294 -0.76 -23.45 -8.32
N THR A 295 -0.31 -22.38 -8.96
CA THR A 295 -0.23 -21.07 -8.31
C THR A 295 -1.59 -20.38 -8.24
N ASP A 296 -1.74 -19.46 -7.29
CA ASP A 296 -2.99 -18.75 -7.09
C ASP A 296 -3.35 -17.87 -8.29
N PRO A 297 -4.65 -17.60 -8.53
CA PRO A 297 -5.05 -16.60 -9.51
C PRO A 297 -4.48 -15.23 -9.14
N GLN A 298 -4.09 -14.45 -10.13
CA GLN A 298 -3.65 -13.05 -9.97
C GLN A 298 -4.29 -12.22 -11.09
N CYS A 299 -5.57 -11.87 -10.93
CA CYS A 299 -6.37 -11.24 -11.97
C CYS A 299 -6.99 -9.93 -11.49
N TYR A 300 -7.36 -9.05 -12.41
CA TYR A 300 -8.14 -7.86 -12.10
C TYR A 300 -8.93 -7.31 -13.28
N PHE A 301 -10.03 -6.64 -12.97
CA PHE A 301 -10.59 -5.58 -13.79
C PHE A 301 -9.90 -4.25 -13.45
N PRO A 302 -9.32 -3.55 -14.45
CA PRO A 302 -8.79 -2.21 -14.26
C PRO A 302 -9.88 -1.20 -13.90
N PHE A 303 -9.47 -0.10 -13.27
CA PHE A 303 -10.31 1.07 -13.09
C PHE A 303 -10.87 1.57 -14.44
N SER A 304 -12.13 2.00 -14.44
CA SER A 304 -12.74 2.74 -15.55
C SER A 304 -13.73 3.76 -15.02
N ASN A 305 -14.11 4.76 -15.83
CA ASN A 305 -15.13 5.73 -15.41
C ASN A 305 -16.50 5.06 -15.11
N ALA A 306 -16.80 3.93 -15.76
CA ALA A 306 -18.03 3.17 -15.52
C ALA A 306 -17.96 2.38 -14.21
N ASN A 307 -16.82 1.76 -13.92
CA ASN A 307 -16.52 1.02 -12.70
C ASN A 307 -15.31 1.69 -12.02
N PRO A 308 -15.51 2.80 -11.30
CA PRO A 308 -14.44 3.65 -10.77
C PRO A 308 -13.79 3.06 -9.50
N TRP A 309 -13.34 1.81 -9.62
CA TRP A 309 -12.64 1.06 -8.59
C TRP A 309 -11.63 0.11 -9.23
N HIS A 310 -10.54 -0.12 -8.51
CA HIS A 310 -9.57 -1.17 -8.80
C HIS A 310 -10.04 -2.47 -8.16
N THR A 311 -9.64 -3.59 -8.74
CA THR A 311 -10.02 -4.91 -8.25
C THR A 311 -8.80 -5.80 -8.11
N GLN A 312 -8.86 -6.78 -7.22
CA GLN A 312 -7.90 -7.87 -7.15
C GLN A 312 -8.68 -9.14 -6.90
N ILE A 313 -8.60 -10.08 -7.85
CA ILE A 313 -9.21 -11.41 -7.79
C ILE A 313 -8.04 -12.39 -7.71
N HIS A 314 -7.69 -12.76 -6.49
CA HIS A 314 -6.41 -13.39 -6.23
C HIS A 314 -6.39 -14.27 -4.99
N ARG A 315 -5.20 -14.62 -4.50
CA ARG A 315 -4.98 -15.00 -3.10
C ARG A 315 -3.85 -14.17 -2.54
N ASP A 316 -3.96 -13.88 -1.26
CA ASP A 316 -3.01 -13.02 -0.58
C ASP A 316 -2.62 -13.57 0.81
N ALA A 317 -1.48 -13.11 1.31
CA ALA A 317 -0.90 -13.47 2.59
C ALA A 317 -1.41 -12.64 3.78
N PHE A 318 -2.15 -11.53 3.58
CA PHE A 318 -2.65 -10.72 4.70
C PHE A 318 -3.59 -11.50 5.64
N GLY A 319 -3.40 -11.31 6.96
CA GLY A 319 -4.04 -12.12 8.00
C GLY A 319 -5.57 -12.03 8.11
N TYR A 320 -6.23 -11.05 7.49
CA TYR A 320 -7.70 -10.99 7.48
C TYR A 320 -8.34 -11.96 6.48
N GLY A 321 -7.54 -12.61 5.62
CA GLY A 321 -7.97 -13.63 4.66
C GLY A 321 -7.54 -15.06 5.02
N GLU A 322 -7.25 -15.34 6.29
CA GLU A 322 -6.87 -16.70 6.72
C GLU A 322 -7.97 -17.72 6.38
N VAL A 323 -7.59 -18.74 5.62
CA VAL A 323 -8.50 -19.82 5.21
C VAL A 323 -8.60 -20.84 6.35
N PRO A 324 -9.81 -21.22 6.80
CA PRO A 324 -9.98 -22.30 7.78
C PRO A 324 -9.30 -23.59 7.32
N GLN A 325 -8.63 -24.30 8.23
CA GLN A 325 -7.92 -25.55 7.93
C GLN A 325 -8.83 -26.65 7.35
N THR A 326 -10.14 -26.52 7.54
CA THR A 326 -11.16 -27.44 7.03
C THR A 326 -11.54 -27.20 5.56
N VAL A 327 -11.04 -26.13 4.94
CA VAL A 327 -11.30 -25.79 3.54
C VAL A 327 -10.00 -25.85 2.75
N ASP A 328 -9.99 -26.60 1.64
CA ASP A 328 -8.82 -26.69 0.78
C ASP A 328 -8.55 -25.34 0.09
N GLN A 329 -7.36 -24.80 0.31
CA GLN A 329 -6.96 -23.48 -0.19
C GLN A 329 -6.97 -23.36 -1.72
N ARG A 330 -6.87 -24.48 -2.45
CA ARG A 330 -6.96 -24.51 -3.92
C ARG A 330 -8.35 -24.11 -4.43
N LEU A 331 -9.37 -24.19 -3.58
CA LEU A 331 -10.74 -23.81 -3.91
C LEU A 331 -11.06 -22.34 -3.59
N VAL A 332 -10.20 -21.66 -2.83
CA VAL A 332 -10.48 -20.32 -2.32
C VAL A 332 -9.95 -19.26 -3.27
N VAL A 333 -10.74 -18.21 -3.48
CA VAL A 333 -10.34 -17.00 -4.20
C VAL A 333 -10.77 -15.78 -3.39
N ASP A 334 -9.84 -14.85 -3.20
CA ASP A 334 -10.00 -13.59 -2.50
C ASP A 334 -10.43 -12.50 -3.48
N PHE A 335 -11.33 -11.63 -3.03
CA PHE A 335 -11.82 -10.47 -3.77
C PHE A 335 -11.50 -9.23 -2.96
N ARG A 336 -10.78 -8.28 -3.55
CA ARG A 336 -10.49 -6.98 -2.95
C ARG A 336 -10.80 -5.85 -3.92
N TRP A 337 -11.76 -5.04 -3.56
CA TRP A 337 -12.23 -3.92 -4.37
C TRP A 337 -11.84 -2.64 -3.66
N PHE A 338 -11.20 -1.73 -4.40
CA PHE A 338 -10.67 -0.48 -3.88
C PHE A 338 -11.27 0.68 -4.67
N THR A 339 -11.85 1.67 -4.00
CA THR A 339 -12.26 2.93 -4.63
C THR A 339 -11.48 4.08 -4.03
N TYR A 340 -11.23 5.10 -4.84
CA TYR A 340 -10.58 6.33 -4.38
C TYR A 340 -11.46 7.10 -3.39
N ALA A 341 -10.83 7.95 -2.58
CA ALA A 341 -11.51 9.04 -1.89
C ALA A 341 -11.13 10.37 -2.55
N GLU A 342 -12.07 11.31 -2.62
CA GLU A 342 -11.79 12.64 -3.13
C GLU A 342 -10.78 13.38 -2.23
N PRO A 343 -9.75 14.05 -2.80
CA PRO A 343 -8.86 14.89 -2.01
C PRO A 343 -9.64 16.08 -1.44
N LYS A 344 -9.90 16.06 -0.13
CA LYS A 344 -10.59 17.14 0.59
C LYS A 344 -9.66 17.78 1.59
N GLU A 345 -9.65 19.12 1.64
CA GLU A 345 -8.83 19.87 2.59
C GLU A 345 -9.06 19.43 4.04
N THR A 346 -10.31 19.08 4.39
CA THR A 346 -10.71 18.59 5.71
C THR A 346 -10.17 17.21 6.03
N ASN A 347 -9.87 16.40 5.01
CA ASN A 347 -9.25 15.09 5.21
C ASN A 347 -7.75 15.30 5.43
N SER A 348 -7.30 15.02 6.64
CA SER A 348 -5.95 15.38 7.06
C SER A 348 -5.34 14.48 8.12
N VAL A 349 -4.02 14.61 8.27
CA VAL A 349 -3.25 14.14 9.41
C VAL A 349 -2.57 15.34 10.07
N ASP A 350 -2.75 15.47 11.37
CA ASP A 350 -2.15 16.47 12.25
C ASP A 350 -1.16 15.79 13.20
N PHE A 351 -0.29 16.56 13.84
CA PHE A 351 0.76 16.06 14.72
C PHE A 351 0.74 16.83 16.04
N SER A 352 0.70 16.10 17.16
CA SER A 352 0.59 16.71 18.49
C SER A 352 1.86 17.46 18.88
N GLU A 353 1.70 18.63 19.49
CA GLU A 353 2.79 19.38 20.14
C GLU A 353 3.09 18.89 21.56
N LYS A 354 2.25 17.99 22.11
CA LYS A 354 2.29 17.57 23.52
C LYS A 354 2.50 16.08 23.69
N ILE A 355 2.01 15.29 22.74
CA ILE A 355 1.98 13.84 22.81
C ILE A 355 2.97 13.29 21.79
N THR A 356 3.73 12.29 22.22
CA THR A 356 4.69 11.61 21.37
C THR A 356 4.29 10.15 21.18
N ASP A 357 4.68 9.60 20.03
CA ASP A 357 4.59 8.17 19.76
C ASP A 357 5.66 7.38 20.53
N GLU A 358 5.68 6.06 20.36
CA GLU A 358 6.64 5.16 21.00
C GLU A 358 8.12 5.44 20.62
N PHE A 359 8.37 6.29 19.62
CA PHE A 359 9.69 6.69 19.13
C PHE A 359 10.04 8.14 19.49
N ASP A 360 9.36 8.77 20.44
CA ASP A 360 9.55 10.18 20.82
C ASP A 360 9.27 11.18 19.67
N MET A 361 8.49 10.79 18.64
CA MET A 361 8.07 11.68 17.54
C MET A 361 6.68 12.26 17.82
N PRO A 362 6.32 13.44 17.27
CA PRO A 362 4.96 13.97 17.39
C PRO A 362 3.89 12.94 17.01
N GLN A 363 2.94 12.69 17.91
CA GLN A 363 1.89 11.69 17.71
C GLN A 363 0.99 12.10 16.53
N PRO A 364 0.80 11.24 15.50
CA PRO A 364 -0.15 11.52 14.42
C PRO A 364 -1.60 11.40 14.89
N THR A 365 -2.44 12.31 14.42
CA THR A 365 -3.89 12.35 14.64
C THR A 365 -4.60 12.49 13.30
N PHE A 366 -5.49 11.57 12.97
CA PHE A 366 -6.23 11.57 11.71
C PHE A 366 -7.56 12.30 11.84
N HIS A 367 -7.94 12.97 10.76
CA HIS A 367 -9.26 13.54 10.50
C HIS A 367 -9.68 13.09 9.10
N PHE A 368 -10.43 11.99 8.99
CA PHE A 368 -10.81 11.43 7.71
C PHE A 368 -12.27 11.02 7.70
N ARG A 369 -13.02 11.54 6.72
CA ARG A 369 -14.37 11.08 6.42
C ARG A 369 -14.59 10.97 4.90
N PRO A 370 -15.14 9.85 4.41
CA PRO A 370 -15.61 9.77 3.03
C PRO A 370 -16.66 10.84 2.73
N SER A 371 -16.68 11.34 1.49
CA SER A 371 -17.78 12.18 1.02
C SER A 371 -19.06 11.39 0.73
N ASP A 372 -20.17 12.08 0.47
CA ASP A 372 -21.39 11.44 -0.01
C ASP A 372 -21.17 10.75 -1.37
N ASP A 373 -20.34 11.33 -2.24
CA ASP A 373 -19.97 10.70 -3.53
C ASP A 373 -19.11 9.46 -3.31
N ASP A 374 -18.13 9.53 -2.41
CA ASP A 374 -17.32 8.37 -2.02
C ASP A 374 -18.20 7.24 -1.46
N ALA A 375 -19.17 7.58 -0.61
CA ALA A 375 -20.12 6.62 -0.03
C ALA A 375 -21.02 5.96 -1.09
N ASN A 376 -21.59 6.74 -2.01
CA ASN A 376 -22.38 6.22 -3.13
C ASN A 376 -21.53 5.32 -4.05
N ARG A 377 -20.26 5.69 -4.28
CA ARG A 377 -19.32 4.89 -5.07
C ARG A 377 -18.97 3.57 -4.38
N CYS A 378 -18.78 3.59 -3.06
CA CYS A 378 -18.60 2.39 -2.25
C CYS A 378 -19.80 1.44 -2.40
N GLU A 379 -21.04 1.92 -2.21
CA GLU A 379 -22.26 1.09 -2.34
C GLU A 379 -22.31 0.34 -3.69
N ARG A 380 -22.00 1.05 -4.78
CA ARG A 380 -21.90 0.42 -6.10
C ARG A 380 -20.75 -0.58 -6.20
N MET A 381 -19.59 -0.25 -5.65
CA MET A 381 -18.39 -1.09 -5.68
C MET A 381 -18.60 -2.43 -4.96
N ILE A 382 -19.22 -2.45 -3.78
CA ILE A 382 -19.45 -3.71 -3.06
C ILE A 382 -20.52 -4.57 -3.75
N THR A 383 -21.52 -3.94 -4.39
CA THR A 383 -22.51 -4.64 -5.21
C THR A 383 -21.83 -5.31 -6.40
N ASP A 384 -20.95 -4.60 -7.10
CA ASP A 384 -20.13 -5.13 -8.19
C ASP A 384 -19.26 -6.32 -7.72
N MET A 385 -18.61 -6.21 -6.56
CA MET A 385 -17.83 -7.31 -5.98
C MET A 385 -18.70 -8.57 -5.77
N VAL A 386 -19.92 -8.41 -5.27
CA VAL A 386 -20.88 -9.52 -5.09
C VAL A 386 -21.23 -10.16 -6.42
N GLU A 387 -21.58 -9.36 -7.43
CA GLU A 387 -21.94 -9.86 -8.76
C GLU A 387 -20.80 -10.63 -9.42
N VAL A 388 -19.59 -10.07 -9.40
CA VAL A 388 -18.39 -10.72 -9.96
C VAL A 388 -18.10 -12.02 -9.20
N ALA A 389 -18.10 -11.99 -7.86
CA ALA A 389 -17.81 -13.15 -7.03
C ALA A 389 -18.80 -14.31 -7.26
N ARG A 390 -20.09 -14.00 -7.46
CA ARG A 390 -21.14 -15.01 -7.70
C ARG A 390 -21.01 -15.72 -9.05
N ASN A 391 -20.25 -15.19 -10.00
CA ASN A 391 -19.90 -15.93 -11.21
C ASN A 391 -18.97 -17.12 -10.90
N LEU A 392 -18.08 -16.98 -9.91
CA LEU A 392 -17.04 -17.96 -9.59
C LEU A 392 -17.40 -18.92 -8.46
N GLY A 393 -18.16 -18.48 -7.45
CA GLY A 393 -18.35 -19.28 -6.24
C GLY A 393 -19.45 -18.85 -5.28
N GLY A 394 -19.57 -19.61 -4.19
CA GLY A 394 -20.32 -19.21 -3.00
C GLY A 394 -19.38 -18.59 -1.97
N PHE A 395 -19.86 -17.64 -1.17
CA PHE A 395 -19.03 -17.02 -0.14
C PHE A 395 -18.55 -18.04 0.90
N LEU A 396 -17.27 -17.96 1.25
CA LEU A 396 -16.68 -18.72 2.33
C LEU A 396 -17.26 -18.21 3.67
N PRO A 397 -17.81 -19.08 4.54
CA PRO A 397 -18.33 -18.64 5.83
C PRO A 397 -17.29 -17.91 6.68
N GLY A 398 -17.63 -16.73 7.20
CA GLY A 398 -16.73 -15.83 7.94
C GLY A 398 -15.97 -14.81 7.08
N ALA A 399 -16.00 -15.00 5.75
CA ALA A 399 -15.40 -14.11 4.77
C ALA A 399 -16.45 -13.59 3.76
N GLU A 400 -17.67 -13.36 4.24
CA GLU A 400 -18.73 -12.70 3.50
C GLU A 400 -18.34 -11.26 3.08
N PRO A 401 -18.95 -10.70 2.02
CA PRO A 401 -18.77 -9.31 1.60
C PRO A 401 -18.87 -8.32 2.76
N LYS A 402 -17.79 -7.60 3.00
CA LYS A 402 -17.69 -6.56 4.03
C LYS A 402 -16.71 -5.48 3.62
N TYR A 403 -16.88 -4.29 4.19
CA TYR A 403 -15.80 -3.30 4.18
C TYR A 403 -14.80 -3.64 5.26
N LEU A 404 -13.51 -3.48 4.94
CA LEU A 404 -12.47 -3.48 5.94
C LEU A 404 -12.42 -2.12 6.64
N ALA A 405 -11.87 -2.11 7.85
CA ALA A 405 -11.76 -0.88 8.63
C ALA A 405 -10.91 0.17 7.88
N PRO A 406 -11.24 1.47 7.95
CA PRO A 406 -10.49 2.50 7.23
C PRO A 406 -8.99 2.46 7.55
N GLY A 407 -8.15 2.62 6.52
CA GLY A 407 -6.70 2.44 6.59
C GLY A 407 -6.20 1.03 6.32
N SER A 408 -7.10 0.02 6.18
CA SER A 408 -6.68 -1.38 5.91
C SER A 408 -5.97 -1.56 4.57
N ALA A 409 -6.21 -0.66 3.60
CA ALA A 409 -5.53 -0.70 2.30
C ALA A 409 -4.06 -0.26 2.40
N LEU A 410 -3.69 0.52 3.42
CA LEU A 410 -2.36 1.11 3.59
C LEU A 410 -1.92 1.94 2.37
N HIS A 411 -2.89 2.57 1.68
CA HIS A 411 -2.68 3.33 0.45
C HIS A 411 -2.85 4.84 0.66
N ILE A 412 -2.50 5.32 1.85
CA ILE A 412 -2.55 6.74 2.20
C ILE A 412 -1.70 7.56 1.21
N CYS A 413 -2.32 8.57 0.60
CA CYS A 413 -1.71 9.51 -0.34
C CYS A 413 -2.02 10.97 0.05
N GLY A 414 -1.44 11.93 -0.67
CA GLY A 414 -1.80 13.36 -0.61
C GLY A 414 -1.31 14.16 0.61
N THR A 415 -0.76 13.51 1.64
CA THR A 415 -0.32 14.17 2.89
C THR A 415 0.80 15.20 2.71
N TYR A 416 1.56 15.13 1.61
CA TYR A 416 2.51 16.14 1.17
C TYR A 416 2.42 16.27 -0.36
N ARG A 417 1.18 16.43 -0.85
CA ARG A 417 0.86 16.40 -2.27
C ARG A 417 1.73 17.32 -3.11
N ALA A 418 2.08 16.84 -4.31
CA ALA A 418 2.69 17.63 -5.35
C ALA A 418 1.66 18.54 -6.04
N GLY A 419 2.11 19.70 -6.52
CA GLY A 419 1.24 20.62 -7.24
C GLY A 419 2.00 21.67 -8.02
N LYS A 420 1.27 22.70 -8.45
CA LYS A 420 1.80 23.83 -9.23
C LYS A 420 1.99 25.09 -8.39
N SER A 421 1.60 25.06 -7.10
CA SER A 421 1.58 26.22 -6.22
C SER A 421 1.63 25.82 -4.74
N ILE A 422 2.33 26.62 -3.92
CA ILE A 422 2.40 26.46 -2.46
C ILE A 422 1.03 26.54 -1.76
N LYS A 423 0.03 27.17 -2.40
CA LYS A 423 -1.29 27.39 -1.78
C LYS A 423 -2.03 26.08 -1.49
N ASP A 424 -1.85 25.08 -2.35
CA ASP A 424 -2.60 23.83 -2.32
C ASP A 424 -1.68 22.60 -2.40
N SER A 425 -0.36 22.77 -2.42
CA SER A 425 0.59 21.65 -2.43
C SER A 425 1.79 21.91 -1.51
N VAL A 426 2.48 20.84 -1.12
CA VAL A 426 3.66 20.89 -0.25
C VAL A 426 4.94 20.87 -1.07
N VAL A 427 4.91 20.16 -2.19
CA VAL A 427 6.04 20.02 -3.10
C VAL A 427 5.65 20.38 -4.53
N ASP A 428 6.64 20.75 -5.34
CA ASP A 428 6.47 20.84 -6.79
C ASP A 428 6.47 19.45 -7.46
N ARG A 429 6.33 19.41 -8.79
CA ARG A 429 6.32 18.13 -9.55
C ARG A 429 7.63 17.32 -9.45
N THR A 430 8.70 17.89 -8.92
CA THR A 430 10.00 17.23 -8.68
C THR A 430 10.16 16.76 -7.23
N GLY A 431 9.11 16.88 -6.41
CA GLY A 431 9.14 16.50 -5.00
C GLY A 431 9.86 17.53 -4.11
N LYS A 432 10.34 18.65 -4.67
CA LYS A 432 11.00 19.71 -3.90
C LYS A 432 9.98 20.50 -3.10
N VAL A 433 10.25 20.69 -1.80
CA VAL A 433 9.38 21.45 -0.89
C VAL A 433 9.34 22.92 -1.30
N TRP A 434 8.14 23.51 -1.32
CA TRP A 434 8.01 24.93 -1.58
C TRP A 434 8.71 25.75 -0.50
N ASP A 435 9.33 26.86 -0.90
CA ASP A 435 10.08 27.74 0.00
C ASP A 435 11.18 27.01 0.81
N CYS A 436 11.79 25.97 0.22
CA CYS A 436 12.99 25.34 0.74
C CYS A 436 13.91 24.86 -0.40
N SER A 437 15.18 25.30 -0.41
CA SER A 437 16.07 25.11 -1.58
C SER A 437 16.57 23.66 -1.76
N ASN A 438 16.69 22.90 -0.67
CA ASN A 438 17.46 21.67 -0.64
C ASN A 438 16.73 20.49 0.02
N LEU A 439 15.40 20.57 0.16
CA LEU A 439 14.56 19.53 0.75
C LEU A 439 13.61 18.94 -0.30
N VAL A 440 13.64 17.61 -0.40
CA VAL A 440 12.79 16.80 -1.30
C VAL A 440 12.01 15.79 -0.46
N LEU A 441 10.74 15.56 -0.80
CA LEU A 441 9.90 14.53 -0.17
C LEU A 441 9.56 13.44 -1.20
N GLY A 442 9.57 12.18 -0.77
CA GLY A 442 9.27 11.03 -1.62
C GLY A 442 8.38 10.01 -0.95
N GLY A 443 7.61 9.27 -1.75
CA GLY A 443 6.63 8.28 -1.31
C GLY A 443 5.20 8.65 -1.73
N CYS A 444 4.21 7.83 -1.35
CA CYS A 444 2.82 7.98 -1.81
C CYS A 444 2.16 9.30 -1.40
N GLY A 445 2.67 9.99 -0.37
CA GLY A 445 2.13 11.28 0.05
C GLY A 445 2.27 12.40 -0.99
N VAL A 446 3.15 12.26 -1.99
CA VAL A 446 3.26 13.22 -3.11
C VAL A 446 2.08 13.15 -4.09
N ILE A 447 1.34 12.03 -4.12
CA ILE A 447 0.31 11.79 -5.13
C ILE A 447 -0.89 12.70 -4.84
N PRO A 448 -1.26 13.63 -5.74
CA PRO A 448 -2.28 14.64 -5.46
C PRO A 448 -3.73 14.21 -5.74
N GLN A 449 -3.95 13.11 -6.45
CA GLN A 449 -5.26 12.60 -6.84
C GLN A 449 -5.75 11.52 -5.87
N GLY A 450 -7.07 11.29 -5.85
CA GLY A 450 -7.62 10.05 -5.34
C GLY A 450 -7.31 8.91 -6.32
N LEU A 451 -6.52 7.93 -5.88
CA LEU A 451 -6.23 6.71 -6.63
C LEU A 451 -7.08 5.56 -6.10
N ALA A 452 -7.62 4.74 -6.99
CA ALA A 452 -8.20 3.44 -6.67
C ALA A 452 -7.17 2.31 -6.87
N CYS A 453 -6.31 2.44 -7.87
CA CYS A 453 -5.21 1.49 -8.10
C CYS A 453 -4.14 1.56 -6.99
N ASN A 454 -3.28 0.54 -6.89
CA ASN A 454 -2.17 0.54 -5.93
C ASN A 454 -1.19 1.70 -6.25
N PRO A 455 -0.74 2.50 -5.25
CA PRO A 455 -0.06 3.78 -5.50
C PRO A 455 1.46 3.68 -5.69
N THR A 456 2.11 2.56 -5.34
CA THR A 456 3.57 2.46 -5.25
C THR A 456 4.28 2.75 -6.57
N LEU A 457 3.76 2.23 -7.69
CA LEU A 457 4.36 2.45 -9.01
C LEU A 457 4.28 3.94 -9.40
N THR A 458 3.14 4.59 -9.15
CA THR A 458 2.97 6.04 -9.34
C THR A 458 3.93 6.85 -8.47
N ALA A 459 4.13 6.47 -7.20
CA ALA A 459 5.09 7.12 -6.31
C ALA A 459 6.54 6.97 -6.82
N ALA A 460 6.89 5.83 -7.41
CA ALA A 460 8.20 5.62 -8.03
C ALA A 460 8.44 6.55 -9.22
N CYS A 461 7.41 6.82 -10.05
CA CYS A 461 7.52 7.80 -11.13
C CYS A 461 7.88 9.21 -10.62
N PHE A 462 7.27 9.67 -9.52
CA PHE A 462 7.67 10.93 -8.88
C PHE A 462 9.10 10.87 -8.34
N ALA A 463 9.52 9.74 -7.76
CA ALA A 463 10.88 9.56 -7.26
C ALA A 463 11.93 9.59 -8.38
N ILE A 464 11.64 9.02 -9.55
CA ILE A 464 12.52 9.08 -10.74
C ILE A 464 12.71 10.54 -11.19
N VAL A 465 11.63 11.31 -11.27
CA VAL A 465 11.68 12.74 -11.63
C VAL A 465 12.50 13.52 -10.61
N ALA A 466 12.26 13.28 -9.32
CA ALA A 466 13.00 13.92 -8.24
C ALA A 466 14.50 13.60 -8.30
N ALA A 467 14.86 12.32 -8.48
CA ALA A 467 16.25 11.88 -8.58
C ALA A 467 16.97 12.53 -9.77
N ASN A 468 16.33 12.55 -10.95
CA ASN A 468 16.89 13.21 -12.13
C ASN A 468 17.11 14.71 -11.91
N GLN A 469 16.18 15.39 -11.23
CA GLN A 469 16.32 16.81 -10.89
C GLN A 469 17.47 17.04 -9.90
N ILE A 470 17.59 16.21 -8.86
CA ILE A 470 18.69 16.28 -7.89
C ILE A 470 20.04 16.09 -8.58
N VAL A 471 20.16 15.11 -9.49
CA VAL A 471 21.38 14.87 -10.27
C VAL A 471 21.74 16.08 -11.13
N ALA A 472 20.76 16.69 -11.80
CA ALA A 472 20.99 17.88 -12.61
C ALA A 472 21.45 19.08 -11.76
N GLU A 473 20.86 19.27 -10.57
CA GLU A 473 21.22 20.36 -9.65
C GLU A 473 22.59 20.17 -9.00
N ILE A 474 22.95 18.94 -8.62
CA ILE A 474 24.26 18.65 -8.02
C ILE A 474 25.36 18.59 -9.07
N GLY A 475 25.10 18.02 -10.26
CA GLY A 475 26.08 17.91 -11.33
C GLY A 475 26.41 19.25 -12.02
N GLY A 476 25.56 20.26 -11.84
CA GLY A 476 25.82 21.64 -12.26
C GLY A 476 26.56 22.50 -11.23
N GLN A 477 26.89 21.96 -10.05
CA GLN A 477 27.71 22.58 -9.01
C GLN A 477 29.12 22.01 -9.02
#